data_AF-A0A7J0CHN4-F1
#
_entry.id   AF-A0A7J0CHN4-F1
#
_cell.length_a   1.000
_cell.length_b   1.000
_cell.length_c   1.000
_cell.angle_alpha   90.00
_cell.angle_beta   90.00
_cell.angle_gamma   90.00
#
_symmetry.space_group_name_H-M   'P 1'
#
loop_
_entity.id
_entity.type
_entity.pdbx_description
1 polymer ?
#
loop_
_entity_poly.entity_id
_entity_poly.type
_entity_poly.pdbx_seq_one_letter_code
_entity_poly.pdbx_strand_id
1 'polypeptide(L)'
;MRPDFHRTYARAVARLAGTLVGVALATGAVEALGPDARLFGALAVVSAGLSYTLIRTGYAYSQCFAAAYVVFLLGMGGQAWEQTVPERMALTLLGGALAMLAYAVFPAWETPRLRERLADWLAANGRHAAAVLRHFAEPTADRRADMRSAQLASRRARAAWQEAYDRAQQEPVRPRGLTAQEAKAAQEALEGFDRAATLMESRVPHDDNPSAPEVEALAEALESDTEQAAAAMREHRDPDWARVEKALQTWERAGGRSPALRSEADLQKHALENLATAVSRTPLERDVGSLREDQRVREAVEAQGDGSEPAHRGG
;
A
#
# COMPACT_ATOMS: atom_id res chain seq x y z
N MET A 1 8.36 11.20 -4.50
CA MET A 1 7.40 10.50 -5.37
C MET A 1 8.10 9.26 -5.92
N ARG A 2 7.77 8.05 -5.42
CA ARG A 2 8.40 6.80 -5.87
C ARG A 2 7.69 6.29 -7.14
N PRO A 3 8.40 5.70 -8.12
CA PRO A 3 7.82 5.39 -9.42
C PRO A 3 6.90 4.16 -9.35
N ASP A 4 5.68 4.29 -9.86
CA ASP A 4 4.72 3.18 -10.00
C ASP A 4 5.32 2.02 -10.82
N PHE A 5 4.99 0.77 -10.50
CA PHE A 5 5.35 -0.41 -11.29
C PHE A 5 5.00 -0.22 -12.77
N HIS A 6 3.80 0.32 -13.01
CA HIS A 6 3.33 0.70 -14.34
C HIS A 6 4.23 1.72 -15.02
N ARG A 7 4.79 2.69 -14.28
CA ARG A 7 5.71 3.70 -14.84
C ARG A 7 7.08 3.12 -15.16
N THR A 8 7.63 2.25 -14.33
CA THR A 8 8.93 1.62 -14.61
C THR A 8 8.82 0.65 -15.79
N TYR A 9 7.76 -0.17 -15.83
CA TYR A 9 7.46 -1.04 -16.96
C TYR A 9 7.18 -0.25 -18.24
N ALA A 10 6.32 0.77 -18.18
CA ALA A 10 6.02 1.62 -19.33
C ALA A 10 7.28 2.34 -19.84
N ARG A 11 8.20 2.76 -18.97
CA ARG A 11 9.50 3.33 -19.40
C ARG A 11 10.39 2.30 -20.07
N ALA A 12 10.46 1.07 -19.55
CA ALA A 12 11.25 0.00 -20.17
C ALA A 12 10.70 -0.35 -21.57
N VAL A 13 9.37 -0.54 -21.67
CA VAL A 13 8.68 -0.82 -22.94
C VAL A 13 8.80 0.36 -23.91
N ALA A 14 8.61 1.60 -23.45
CA ALA A 14 8.76 2.79 -24.29
C ALA A 14 10.19 2.96 -24.79
N ARG A 15 11.20 2.59 -24.00
CA ARG A 15 12.61 2.61 -24.43
C ARG A 15 12.88 1.56 -25.51
N LEU A 16 12.34 0.35 -25.35
CA LEU A 16 12.48 -0.72 -26.33
C LEU A 16 11.77 -0.37 -27.64
N ALA A 17 10.49 0.01 -27.57
CA ALA A 17 9.68 0.40 -28.72
C ALA A 17 10.25 1.64 -29.43
N GLY A 18 10.66 2.66 -28.67
CA GLY A 18 11.30 3.86 -29.23
C GLY A 18 12.61 3.54 -29.94
N THR A 19 13.44 2.66 -29.38
CA THR A 19 14.70 2.26 -30.03
C THR A 19 14.44 1.50 -31.33
N LEU A 20 13.48 0.57 -31.35
CA LEU A 20 13.10 -0.17 -32.55
C LEU A 20 12.58 0.75 -33.66
N VAL A 21 11.64 1.63 -33.33
CA VAL A 21 11.05 2.57 -34.30
C VAL A 21 12.11 3.56 -34.79
N GLY A 22 12.93 4.10 -33.90
CA GLY A 22 13.99 5.05 -34.26
C GLY A 22 15.05 4.45 -35.17
N VAL A 23 15.44 3.19 -34.91
CA VAL A 23 16.35 2.44 -35.78
C VAL A 23 15.70 2.17 -37.13
N ALA A 24 14.47 1.66 -37.18
CA ALA A 24 13.78 1.36 -38.43
C ALA A 24 13.61 2.61 -39.32
N LEU A 25 13.22 3.74 -38.72
CA LEU A 25 13.11 5.02 -39.44
C LEU A 25 14.46 5.52 -39.94
N ALA A 26 15.52 5.42 -39.11
CA ALA A 26 16.85 5.84 -39.51
C ALA A 26 17.40 4.96 -40.64
N THR A 27 17.21 3.63 -40.57
CA THR A 27 17.59 2.70 -41.64
C THR A 27 16.84 2.98 -42.94
N GLY A 28 15.52 3.17 -42.88
CA GLY A 28 14.72 3.51 -44.06
C GLY A 28 15.13 4.84 -44.69
N ALA A 29 15.49 5.84 -43.88
CA ALA A 29 16.02 7.11 -44.38
C ALA A 29 17.40 6.95 -45.03
N VAL A 30 18.27 6.11 -44.46
CA VAL A 30 19.61 5.82 -45.01
C VAL A 30 19.49 5.10 -46.37
N GLU A 31 18.63 4.10 -46.49
CA GLU A 31 18.41 3.40 -47.77
C GLU A 31 17.79 4.31 -48.84
N ALA A 32 16.86 5.20 -48.44
CA ALA A 32 16.17 6.06 -49.40
C ALA A 32 17.02 7.26 -49.87
N LEU A 33 17.92 7.79 -49.03
CA LEU A 33 18.69 9.00 -49.36
C LEU A 33 20.15 8.74 -49.78
N GLY A 34 20.64 7.50 -49.65
CA GLY A 34 22.00 7.13 -50.02
C GLY A 34 23.08 7.56 -49.02
N PRO A 35 24.31 7.05 -49.13
CA PRO A 35 25.37 7.24 -48.13
C PRO A 35 26.07 8.60 -48.29
N ASP A 36 25.39 9.69 -47.96
CA ASP A 36 25.99 11.03 -47.91
C ASP A 36 26.24 11.47 -46.46
N ALA A 37 27.52 11.55 -46.07
CA ALA A 37 27.94 11.86 -44.71
C ALA A 37 27.47 13.25 -44.22
N ARG A 38 27.30 14.22 -45.14
CA ARG A 38 26.81 15.57 -44.80
C ARG A 38 25.33 15.55 -44.41
N LEU A 39 24.56 14.71 -45.09
CA LEU A 39 23.14 14.51 -44.85
C LEU A 39 22.90 13.82 -43.50
N PHE A 40 23.68 12.79 -43.16
CA PHE A 40 23.62 12.15 -41.85
C PHE A 40 23.98 13.09 -40.70
N GLY A 41 24.94 14.00 -40.89
CA GLY A 41 25.25 15.03 -39.92
C GLY A 41 24.09 15.98 -39.66
N ALA A 42 23.41 16.44 -40.72
CA ALA A 42 22.23 17.29 -40.59
C ALA A 42 21.07 16.56 -39.88
N LEU A 43 20.79 15.31 -40.27
CA LEU A 43 19.75 14.49 -39.63
C LEU A 43 20.06 14.18 -38.16
N ALA A 44 21.34 13.97 -37.81
CA ALA A 44 21.76 13.78 -36.42
C ALA A 44 21.46 15.03 -35.57
N VAL A 45 21.82 16.23 -36.05
CA VAL A 45 21.56 17.49 -35.33
C VAL A 45 20.06 17.72 -35.16
N VAL A 46 19.27 17.48 -36.20
CA VAL A 46 17.79 17.59 -36.14
C VAL A 46 17.22 16.59 -35.15
N SER A 47 17.66 15.33 -35.18
CA SER A 47 17.17 14.29 -34.26
C SER A 47 17.56 14.57 -32.80
N ALA A 48 18.76 15.10 -32.55
CA ALA A 48 19.16 15.55 -31.21
C ALA A 48 18.29 16.72 -30.71
N GLY A 49 18.01 17.69 -31.58
CA GLY A 49 17.11 18.81 -31.29
C GLY A 49 15.69 18.35 -30.97
N LEU A 50 15.14 17.41 -31.74
CA LEU A 50 13.82 16.84 -31.48
C LEU A 50 13.81 16.04 -30.17
N SER A 51 14.82 15.19 -29.91
CA SER A 51 14.92 14.44 -28.66
C SER A 51 14.92 15.37 -27.43
N TYR A 52 15.66 16.48 -27.49
CA TYR A 52 15.72 17.47 -26.43
C TYR A 52 14.38 18.19 -26.23
N THR A 53 13.73 18.62 -27.32
CA THR A 53 12.45 19.35 -27.24
C THR A 53 11.30 18.45 -26.76
N LEU A 54 11.32 17.16 -27.13
CA LEU A 54 10.26 16.18 -26.80
C LEU A 54 10.44 15.51 -25.44
N ILE A 55 11.52 15.80 -24.70
CA ILE A 55 11.82 15.19 -23.41
C ILE A 55 10.73 15.44 -22.35
N ARG A 56 9.96 16.53 -22.50
CA ARG A 56 8.84 16.91 -21.61
C ARG A 56 7.46 16.49 -22.13
N THR A 57 7.33 16.14 -23.41
CA THR A 57 6.03 15.88 -24.08
C THR A 57 5.70 14.39 -24.12
N GLY A 58 6.71 13.51 -24.21
CA GLY A 58 6.49 12.07 -24.12
C GLY A 58 7.78 11.27 -24.19
N TYR A 59 8.03 10.46 -23.16
CA TYR A 59 9.26 9.65 -23.00
C TYR A 59 9.50 8.66 -24.16
N ALA A 60 8.45 8.17 -24.81
CA ALA A 60 8.59 7.28 -25.97
C ALA A 60 9.18 8.02 -27.20
N TYR A 61 8.76 9.27 -27.43
CA TYR A 61 9.23 10.06 -28.56
C TYR A 61 10.69 10.49 -28.39
N SER A 62 11.07 10.94 -27.19
CA SER A 62 12.46 11.34 -26.93
C SER A 62 13.44 10.18 -27.12
N GLN A 63 13.05 8.97 -26.72
CA GLN A 63 13.83 7.75 -26.91
C GLN A 63 13.93 7.32 -28.38
N CYS A 64 12.88 7.53 -29.18
CA CYS A 64 12.90 7.29 -30.62
C CYS A 64 13.93 8.18 -31.33
N PHE A 65 13.87 9.50 -31.10
CA PHE A 65 14.81 10.44 -31.71
C PHE A 65 16.23 10.31 -31.15
N ALA A 66 16.41 9.87 -29.90
CA ALA A 66 17.72 9.53 -29.36
C ALA A 66 18.32 8.29 -30.03
N ALA A 67 17.52 7.28 -30.34
CA ALA A 67 17.97 6.09 -31.05
C ALA A 67 18.36 6.43 -32.50
N ALA A 68 17.52 7.19 -33.21
CA ALA A 68 17.79 7.64 -34.57
C ALA A 68 19.05 8.52 -34.65
N TYR A 69 19.25 9.44 -33.70
CA TYR A 69 20.46 10.27 -33.59
C TYR A 69 21.74 9.44 -33.60
N VAL A 70 21.81 8.39 -32.79
CA VAL A 70 23.03 7.58 -32.72
C VAL A 70 23.23 6.72 -33.97
N VAL A 71 22.15 6.27 -34.62
CA VAL A 71 22.26 5.58 -35.92
C VAL A 71 22.88 6.52 -36.96
N PHE A 72 22.44 7.78 -37.04
CA PHE A 72 23.03 8.75 -37.96
C PHE A 72 24.50 9.07 -37.65
N LEU A 73 24.88 9.13 -36.36
CA LEU A 73 26.28 9.28 -35.96
C LEU A 73 27.15 8.08 -36.37
N LEU A 74 26.65 6.86 -36.18
CA LEU A 74 27.39 5.65 -36.54
C LEU A 74 27.47 5.44 -38.05
N GLY A 75 26.40 5.83 -38.77
CA GLY A 75 26.40 5.89 -40.23
C GLY A 75 27.43 6.87 -40.79
N MET A 76 27.65 8.01 -40.11
CA MET A 76 28.74 8.94 -40.46
C MET A 76 30.14 8.32 -40.24
N GLY A 77 30.27 7.43 -39.25
CA GLY A 77 31.50 6.70 -38.94
C GLY A 77 31.78 5.48 -39.83
N GLY A 78 30.91 5.18 -40.81
CA GLY A 78 31.10 4.06 -41.75
C GLY A 78 30.91 2.66 -41.14
N GLN A 79 30.31 2.56 -39.96
CA GLN A 79 30.03 1.28 -39.31
C GLN A 79 28.81 0.62 -39.96
N ALA A 80 28.90 -0.69 -40.24
CA ALA A 80 27.82 -1.44 -40.86
C ALA A 80 26.63 -1.58 -39.89
N TRP A 81 25.44 -1.23 -40.39
CA TRP A 81 24.16 -1.27 -39.66
C TRP A 81 23.87 -2.66 -39.06
N GLU A 82 24.32 -3.73 -39.70
CA GLU A 82 24.13 -5.12 -39.27
C GLU A 82 24.74 -5.44 -37.90
N GLN A 83 25.82 -4.74 -37.50
CA GLN A 83 26.49 -4.98 -36.21
C GLN A 83 25.93 -4.11 -35.09
N THR A 84 25.51 -2.89 -35.41
CA THR A 84 25.10 -1.89 -34.42
C THR A 84 23.69 -2.15 -33.84
N VAL A 85 22.77 -2.63 -34.68
CA VAL A 85 21.38 -2.90 -34.27
C VAL A 85 21.28 -4.00 -33.20
N PRO A 86 21.87 -5.20 -33.38
CA PRO A 86 21.78 -6.27 -32.39
C PRO A 86 22.48 -5.89 -31.07
N GLU A 87 23.61 -5.18 -31.10
CA GLU A 87 24.29 -4.69 -29.90
C GLU A 87 23.42 -3.73 -29.08
N ARG A 88 22.72 -2.80 -29.74
CA ARG A 88 21.82 -1.86 -29.07
C ARG A 88 20.58 -2.54 -28.51
N MET A 89 20.02 -3.50 -29.24
CA MET A 89 18.91 -4.30 -28.72
C MET A 89 19.35 -5.08 -27.49
N ALA A 90 20.51 -5.74 -27.53
CA ALA A 90 21.08 -6.46 -26.41
C ALA A 90 21.30 -5.53 -25.20
N LEU A 91 21.96 -4.38 -25.37
CA LEU A 91 22.21 -3.43 -24.27
C LEU A 91 20.91 -2.89 -23.64
N THR A 92 19.89 -2.65 -24.46
CA THR A 92 18.60 -2.13 -24.00
C THR A 92 17.79 -3.19 -23.26
N LEU A 93 17.83 -4.42 -23.76
CA LEU A 93 17.18 -5.57 -23.12
C LEU A 93 17.86 -5.91 -21.80
N LEU A 94 19.19 -5.90 -21.77
CA LEU A 94 20.00 -6.21 -20.60
C LEU A 94 19.86 -5.11 -19.53
N GLY A 95 19.82 -3.85 -19.93
CA GLY A 95 19.52 -2.74 -19.03
C GLY A 95 18.09 -2.78 -18.47
N GLY A 96 17.11 -3.18 -19.30
CA GLY A 96 15.73 -3.40 -18.86
C GLY A 96 15.60 -4.58 -17.89
N ALA A 97 16.26 -5.70 -18.20
CA ALA A 97 16.33 -6.89 -17.36
C ALA A 97 17.04 -6.61 -16.04
N LEU A 98 18.14 -5.86 -16.04
CA LEU A 98 18.86 -5.47 -14.83
C LEU A 98 18.02 -4.52 -13.97
N ALA A 99 17.26 -3.60 -14.56
CA ALA A 99 16.33 -2.75 -13.83
C ALA A 99 15.17 -3.55 -13.19
N MET A 100 14.64 -4.54 -13.91
CA MET A 100 13.66 -5.51 -13.40
C MET A 100 14.22 -6.33 -12.24
N LEU A 101 15.44 -6.86 -12.40
CA LEU A 101 16.16 -7.62 -11.36
C LEU A 101 16.45 -6.76 -10.14
N ALA A 102 16.95 -5.53 -10.32
CA ALA A 102 17.21 -4.60 -9.23
C ALA A 102 15.92 -4.30 -8.45
N TYR A 103 14.78 -4.15 -9.12
CA TYR A 103 13.49 -3.94 -8.47
C TYR A 103 12.96 -5.21 -7.76
N ALA A 104 13.19 -6.40 -8.32
CA ALA A 104 12.83 -7.67 -7.70
C ALA A 104 13.69 -7.98 -6.46
N VAL A 105 14.97 -7.62 -6.50
CA VAL A 105 15.95 -7.85 -5.43
C VAL A 105 15.86 -6.78 -4.34
N PHE A 106 15.55 -5.52 -4.68
CA PHE A 106 15.32 -4.46 -3.69
C PHE A 106 13.86 -4.41 -3.27
N PRO A 107 13.50 -5.04 -2.14
CA PRO A 107 12.13 -5.23 -1.76
C PRO A 107 11.66 -3.92 -1.11
N ALA A 108 11.35 -2.87 -1.87
CA ALA A 108 10.82 -1.61 -1.35
C ALA A 108 9.32 -1.70 -1.01
N TRP A 109 8.86 -2.87 -0.55
CA TRP A 109 7.46 -3.21 -0.37
C TRP A 109 6.86 -2.34 0.74
N GLU A 110 5.75 -1.69 0.43
CA GLU A 110 4.95 -0.93 1.39
C GLU A 110 3.97 -1.83 2.16
N THR A 111 3.93 -3.12 1.86
CA THR A 111 3.12 -4.14 2.56
C THR A 111 3.37 -4.20 4.08
N PRO A 112 4.60 -4.01 4.62
CA PRO A 112 4.83 -3.89 6.06
C PRO A 112 4.21 -2.62 6.67
N ARG A 113 4.03 -1.56 5.87
CA ARG A 113 3.50 -0.27 6.32
C ARG A 113 1.99 -0.25 6.41
N LEU A 114 1.29 -1.24 5.84
CA LEU A 114 -0.17 -1.27 5.89
C LEU A 114 -0.64 -1.30 7.36
N ARG A 115 -0.12 -2.24 8.16
CA ARG A 115 -0.44 -2.32 9.59
C ARG A 115 -0.03 -1.06 10.37
N GLU A 116 1.07 -0.40 10.00
CA GLU A 116 1.48 0.89 10.58
C GLU A 116 0.49 2.01 10.25
N ARG A 117 0.04 2.12 8.99
CA ARG A 117 -0.97 3.10 8.58
C ARG A 117 -2.32 2.86 9.25
N LEU A 118 -2.69 1.59 9.43
CA LEU A 118 -3.89 1.22 10.18
C LEU A 118 -3.79 1.66 11.64
N ALA A 119 -2.63 1.43 12.27
CA ALA A 119 -2.36 1.86 13.63
C ALA A 119 -2.40 3.39 13.78
N ASP A 120 -1.85 4.13 12.82
CA ASP A 120 -1.92 5.60 12.80
C ASP A 120 -3.38 6.08 12.69
N TRP A 121 -4.19 5.42 11.88
CA TRP A 121 -5.62 5.73 11.76
C TRP A 121 -6.37 5.41 13.05
N LEU A 122 -6.15 4.25 13.67
CA LEU A 122 -6.73 3.90 14.97
C LEU A 122 -6.43 4.96 16.05
N ALA A 123 -5.17 5.34 16.22
CA ALA A 123 -4.78 6.34 17.22
C ALA A 123 -5.34 7.75 16.92
N ALA A 124 -5.45 8.13 15.65
CA ALA A 124 -6.08 9.40 15.28
C ALA A 124 -7.59 9.38 15.49
N ASN A 125 -8.24 8.24 15.23
CA ASN A 125 -9.68 8.05 15.41
C ASN A 125 -10.06 8.03 16.90
N GLY A 126 -9.27 7.35 17.74
CA GLY A 126 -9.46 7.35 19.19
C GLY A 126 -9.34 8.74 19.82
N ARG A 127 -8.35 9.54 19.40
CA ARG A 127 -8.25 10.96 19.79
C ARG A 127 -9.44 11.80 19.35
N HIS A 128 -9.99 11.52 18.16
CA HIS A 128 -11.20 12.19 17.70
C HIS A 128 -12.41 11.84 18.58
N ALA A 129 -12.64 10.55 18.84
CA ALA A 129 -13.73 10.10 19.73
C ALA A 129 -13.59 10.67 21.15
N ALA A 130 -12.39 10.69 21.72
CA ALA A 130 -12.12 11.31 23.01
C ALA A 130 -12.42 12.81 23.00
N ALA A 131 -12.03 13.53 21.94
CA ALA A 131 -12.33 14.96 21.81
C ALA A 131 -13.83 15.26 21.65
N VAL A 132 -14.58 14.37 21.00
CA VAL A 132 -16.05 14.45 20.90
C VAL A 132 -16.71 14.27 22.27
N LEU A 133 -16.29 13.26 23.05
CA LEU A 133 -16.77 13.05 24.43
C LEU A 133 -16.46 14.24 25.33
N ARG A 134 -15.24 14.77 25.25
CA ARG A 134 -14.81 15.97 25.99
C ARG A 134 -15.62 17.21 25.61
N HIS A 135 -15.91 17.41 24.33
CA HIS A 135 -16.76 18.50 23.87
C HIS A 135 -18.21 18.34 24.33
N PHE A 136 -18.71 17.10 24.39
CA PHE A 136 -20.04 16.79 24.88
C PHE A 136 -20.19 17.06 26.38
N ALA A 137 -19.19 16.69 27.19
CA ALA A 137 -19.17 16.98 28.62
C ALA A 137 -19.06 18.49 28.92
N GLU A 138 -18.25 19.20 28.14
CA GLU A 138 -18.01 20.63 28.32
C GLU A 138 -17.99 21.37 26.96
N PRO A 139 -19.13 21.95 26.54
CA PRO A 139 -19.27 22.59 25.22
C PRO A 139 -18.55 23.95 25.09
N THR A 140 -17.23 24.01 25.27
CA THR A 140 -16.44 25.24 25.12
C THR A 140 -15.94 25.44 23.69
N ALA A 141 -15.55 26.69 23.36
CA ALA A 141 -14.96 27.02 22.07
C ALA A 141 -13.62 26.30 21.84
N ASP A 142 -12.81 26.16 22.89
CA ASP A 142 -11.52 25.47 22.85
C ASP A 142 -11.70 23.97 22.59
N ARG A 143 -12.60 23.30 23.32
CA ARG A 143 -12.93 21.87 23.10
C ARG A 143 -13.47 21.61 21.70
N ARG A 144 -14.25 22.56 21.14
CA ARG A 144 -14.72 22.49 19.74
C ARG A 144 -13.57 22.64 18.73
N ALA A 145 -12.58 23.49 19.02
CA ALA A 145 -11.41 23.64 18.16
C ALA A 145 -10.55 22.36 18.18
N ASP A 146 -10.33 21.79 19.37
CA ASP A 146 -9.62 20.53 19.56
C ASP A 146 -10.31 19.37 18.84
N MET A 147 -11.63 19.23 19.02
CA MET A 147 -12.45 18.22 18.32
C MET A 147 -12.30 18.32 16.79
N ARG A 148 -12.41 19.52 16.21
CA ARG A 148 -12.23 19.72 14.77
C ARG A 148 -10.81 19.40 14.31
N SER A 149 -9.81 19.73 15.12
CA SER A 149 -8.41 19.41 14.81
C SER A 149 -8.18 17.89 14.79
N ALA A 150 -8.75 17.17 15.75
CA ALA A 150 -8.67 15.71 15.84
C ALA A 150 -9.45 15.04 14.70
N GLN A 151 -10.62 15.57 14.32
CA GLN A 151 -11.39 15.11 13.17
C GLN A 151 -10.58 15.22 11.86
N LEU A 152 -9.91 16.36 11.65
CA LEU A 152 -9.04 16.56 10.48
C LEU A 152 -7.84 15.60 10.50
N ALA A 153 -7.27 15.32 11.67
CA ALA A 153 -6.18 14.35 11.81
C ALA A 153 -6.65 12.92 11.47
N SER A 154 -7.81 12.49 11.98
CA SER A 154 -8.43 11.20 11.66
C SER A 154 -8.68 11.06 10.15
N ARG A 155 -9.27 12.07 9.51
CA ARG A 155 -9.52 12.07 8.05
C ARG A 155 -8.23 11.98 7.23
N ARG A 156 -7.16 12.67 7.64
CA ARG A 156 -5.85 12.57 6.98
C ARG A 156 -5.25 11.16 7.13
N ALA A 157 -5.34 10.56 8.30
CA ALA A 157 -4.86 9.21 8.54
C ALA A 157 -5.64 8.17 7.73
N ARG A 158 -6.96 8.31 7.63
CA ARG A 158 -7.83 7.50 6.76
C ARG A 158 -7.44 7.60 5.29
N ALA A 159 -7.21 8.82 4.78
CA ALA A 159 -6.77 9.02 3.39
C ALA A 159 -5.42 8.34 3.12
N ALA A 160 -4.46 8.44 4.06
CA ALA A 160 -3.17 7.78 3.95
C ALA A 160 -3.27 6.25 3.99
N TRP A 161 -4.19 5.70 4.81
CA TRP A 161 -4.53 4.27 4.79
C TRP A 161 -5.12 3.86 3.44
N GLN A 162 -6.11 4.58 2.92
CA GLN A 162 -6.76 4.24 1.65
C GLN A 162 -5.75 4.24 0.49
N GLU A 163 -4.88 5.26 0.42
CA GLU A 163 -3.82 5.31 -0.60
C GLU A 163 -2.88 4.10 -0.52
N ALA A 164 -2.49 3.71 0.71
CA ALA A 164 -1.65 2.55 0.93
C ALA A 164 -2.38 1.23 0.60
N TYR A 165 -3.65 1.13 0.93
CA TYR A 165 -4.49 -0.04 0.66
C TYR A 165 -4.73 -0.24 -0.84
N ASP A 166 -5.07 0.82 -1.57
CA ASP A 166 -5.27 0.79 -3.02
C ASP A 166 -3.98 0.39 -3.76
N ARG A 167 -2.82 0.87 -3.26
CA ARG A 167 -1.51 0.48 -3.78
C ARG A 167 -1.21 -0.99 -3.50
N ALA A 168 -1.46 -1.46 -2.28
CA ALA A 168 -1.24 -2.85 -1.88
C ALA A 168 -2.07 -3.84 -2.71
N GLN A 169 -3.30 -3.48 -3.11
CA GLN A 169 -4.13 -4.33 -3.98
C GLN A 169 -3.59 -4.48 -5.41
N GLN A 170 -2.78 -3.53 -5.88
CA GLN A 170 -2.18 -3.56 -7.21
C GLN A 170 -0.81 -4.26 -7.22
N GLU A 171 -0.28 -4.64 -6.06
CA GLU A 171 0.99 -5.36 -5.95
C GLU A 171 0.80 -6.84 -6.33
N PRO A 172 1.57 -7.39 -7.30
CA PRO A 172 1.41 -8.77 -7.78
C PRO A 172 1.86 -9.85 -6.78
N VAL A 173 2.26 -9.47 -5.56
CA VAL A 173 2.88 -10.38 -4.58
C VAL A 173 2.01 -10.50 -3.35
N ARG A 174 1.97 -11.72 -2.80
CA ARG A 174 1.15 -12.05 -1.64
C ARG A 174 1.55 -11.19 -0.43
N PRO A 175 0.58 -10.64 0.33
CA PRO A 175 0.88 -9.85 1.51
C PRO A 175 1.70 -10.63 2.54
N ARG A 176 2.83 -10.08 3.01
CA ARG A 176 3.57 -10.56 4.20
C ARG A 176 3.07 -9.86 5.48
N GLY A 177 1.75 -9.85 5.70
CA GLY A 177 1.13 -9.05 6.76
C GLY A 177 -0.36 -9.34 6.86
N LEU A 178 -1.18 -8.28 6.86
CA LEU A 178 -2.63 -8.41 6.75
C LEU A 178 -3.00 -8.95 5.36
N THR A 179 -3.85 -9.97 5.32
CA THR A 179 -4.52 -10.42 4.10
C THR A 179 -5.48 -9.33 3.60
N ALA A 180 -5.88 -9.40 2.33
CA ALA A 180 -6.86 -8.46 1.78
C ALA A 180 -8.19 -8.48 2.55
N GLN A 181 -8.60 -9.66 3.04
CA GLN A 181 -9.82 -9.82 3.83
C GLN A 181 -9.69 -9.20 5.23
N GLU A 182 -8.58 -9.45 5.93
CA GLU A 182 -8.31 -8.86 7.24
C GLU A 182 -8.19 -7.33 7.16
N ALA A 183 -7.51 -6.81 6.14
CA ALA A 183 -7.38 -5.37 5.92
C ALA A 183 -8.74 -4.71 5.64
N LYS A 184 -9.60 -5.37 4.85
CA LYS A 184 -10.97 -4.90 4.59
C LYS A 184 -11.82 -4.92 5.87
N ALA A 185 -11.78 -6.01 6.64
CA ALA A 185 -12.53 -6.12 7.90
C ALA A 185 -12.07 -5.07 8.93
N ALA A 186 -10.76 -4.85 9.04
CA ALA A 186 -10.20 -3.80 9.91
C ALA A 186 -10.62 -2.39 9.47
N GLN A 187 -10.66 -2.13 8.16
CA GLN A 187 -11.18 -0.88 7.62
C GLN A 187 -12.65 -0.69 7.99
N GLU A 188 -13.51 -1.66 7.72
CA GLU A 188 -14.94 -1.60 8.05
C GLU A 188 -15.19 -1.34 9.55
N ALA A 189 -14.39 -1.95 10.41
CA ALA A 189 -14.43 -1.74 11.86
C ALA A 189 -14.11 -0.28 12.24
N LEU A 190 -13.00 0.29 11.72
CA LEU A 190 -12.63 1.68 11.99
C LEU A 190 -13.61 2.70 11.38
N GLU A 191 -14.22 2.40 10.23
CA GLU A 191 -15.30 3.20 9.67
C GLU A 191 -16.57 3.14 10.52
N GLY A 192 -16.85 1.99 11.15
CA GLY A 192 -17.89 1.85 12.17
C GLY A 192 -17.64 2.76 13.38
N PHE A 193 -16.41 2.75 13.89
CA PHE A 193 -16.00 3.59 15.01
C PHE A 193 -16.10 5.09 14.71
N ASP A 194 -15.60 5.53 13.56
CA ASP A 194 -15.65 6.94 13.11
C ASP A 194 -17.10 7.43 12.93
N ARG A 195 -17.98 6.56 12.41
CA ARG A 195 -19.42 6.86 12.30
C ARG A 195 -20.09 7.00 13.66
N ALA A 196 -19.75 6.16 14.64
CA ALA A 196 -20.30 6.26 15.99
C ALA A 196 -19.94 7.63 16.61
N ALA A 197 -18.66 8.03 16.56
CA ALA A 197 -18.21 9.33 17.04
C ALA A 197 -18.87 10.51 16.30
N THR A 198 -19.04 10.41 14.98
CA THR A 198 -19.72 11.46 14.19
C THR A 198 -21.21 11.58 14.53
N LEU A 199 -21.88 10.46 14.79
CA LEU A 199 -23.29 10.48 15.21
C LEU A 199 -23.46 11.19 16.55
N MET A 200 -22.48 11.10 17.45
CA MET A 200 -22.45 11.85 18.70
C MET A 200 -22.39 13.36 18.48
N GLU A 201 -21.51 13.81 17.57
CA GLU A 201 -21.33 15.23 17.26
C GLU A 201 -22.65 15.88 16.81
N SER A 202 -23.49 15.12 16.11
CA SER A 202 -24.79 15.59 15.62
C SER A 202 -25.84 15.80 16.72
N ARG A 203 -25.62 15.27 17.93
CA ARG A 203 -26.59 15.35 19.03
C ARG A 203 -26.39 16.65 19.82
N VAL A 204 -27.45 17.44 19.93
CA VAL A 204 -27.48 18.66 20.75
C VAL A 204 -27.40 18.26 22.24
N PRO A 205 -26.46 18.81 23.02
CA PRO A 205 -26.42 18.59 24.47
C PRO A 205 -27.78 18.99 25.07
N HIS A 206 -28.49 18.04 25.66
CA HIS A 206 -29.66 18.32 26.50
C HIS A 206 -29.21 18.41 27.97
N ASP A 207 -29.96 19.15 28.80
CA ASP A 207 -29.67 19.44 30.22
C ASP A 207 -29.42 18.22 31.13
N ASP A 208 -29.63 16.99 30.64
CA ASP A 208 -29.24 15.72 31.27
C ASP A 208 -27.73 15.46 31.13
N ASN A 209 -26.92 16.41 31.58
CA ASN A 209 -25.47 16.33 31.49
C ASN A 209 -24.99 15.10 32.28
N PRO A 210 -24.29 14.13 31.65
CA PRO A 210 -23.66 13.05 32.39
C PRO A 210 -22.65 13.66 33.37
N SER A 211 -22.34 12.97 34.47
CA SER A 211 -21.29 13.43 35.38
C SER A 211 -20.02 13.66 34.55
N ALA A 212 -19.58 14.92 34.42
CA ALA A 212 -18.34 15.29 33.74
C ALA A 212 -17.15 14.35 34.04
N PRO A 213 -16.94 13.84 35.29
CA PRO A 213 -15.85 12.90 35.56
C PRO A 213 -15.98 11.53 34.87
N GLU A 214 -17.19 11.02 34.65
CA GLU A 214 -17.39 9.71 34.00
C GLU A 214 -17.10 9.77 32.51
N VAL A 215 -17.54 10.85 31.85
CA VAL A 215 -17.30 11.08 30.42
C VAL A 215 -15.82 11.37 30.16
N GLU A 216 -15.17 12.14 31.03
CA GLU A 216 -13.74 12.40 30.93
C GLU A 216 -12.93 11.11 31.14
N ALA A 217 -13.31 10.25 32.09
CA ALA A 217 -12.66 8.96 32.29
C ALA A 217 -12.82 8.03 31.08
N LEU A 218 -13.98 8.03 30.41
CA LEU A 218 -14.19 7.28 29.17
C LEU A 218 -13.36 7.84 28.01
N ALA A 219 -13.28 9.17 27.88
CA ALA A 219 -12.47 9.83 26.86
C ALA A 219 -10.98 9.50 27.04
N GLU A 220 -10.47 9.56 28.27
CA GLU A 220 -9.08 9.19 28.59
C GLU A 220 -8.81 7.71 28.33
N ALA A 221 -9.76 6.82 28.66
CA ALA A 221 -9.64 5.40 28.39
C ALA A 221 -9.58 5.09 26.88
N LEU A 222 -10.44 5.72 26.08
CA LEU A 222 -10.43 5.57 24.62
C LEU A 222 -9.14 6.09 23.99
N GLU A 223 -8.67 7.27 24.40
CA GLU A 223 -7.40 7.82 23.92
C GLU A 223 -6.22 6.90 24.27
N SER A 224 -6.16 6.43 25.52
CA SER A 224 -5.08 5.55 25.99
C SER A 224 -5.08 4.18 25.33
N ASP A 225 -6.22 3.49 25.28
CA ASP A 225 -6.28 2.13 24.74
C ASP A 225 -6.09 2.13 23.23
N THR A 226 -6.60 3.13 22.50
CA THR A 226 -6.36 3.22 21.05
C THR A 226 -4.91 3.56 20.71
N GLU A 227 -4.23 4.38 21.52
CA GLU A 227 -2.80 4.65 21.36
C GLU A 227 -1.96 3.40 21.70
N GLN A 228 -2.27 2.72 22.80
CA GLN A 228 -1.60 1.49 23.21
C GLN A 228 -1.83 0.34 22.22
N ALA A 229 -3.04 0.20 21.70
CA ALA A 229 -3.39 -0.75 20.65
C ALA A 229 -2.66 -0.43 19.34
N ALA A 230 -2.54 0.85 18.96
CA ALA A 230 -1.75 1.24 17.80
C ALA A 230 -0.27 0.83 17.97
N ALA A 231 0.31 0.99 19.15
CA ALA A 231 1.66 0.50 19.45
C ALA A 231 1.75 -1.04 19.38
N ALA A 232 0.79 -1.75 19.99
CA ALA A 232 0.72 -3.21 19.94
C ALA A 232 0.61 -3.74 18.50
N MET A 233 -0.19 -3.09 17.66
CA MET A 233 -0.33 -3.43 16.24
C MET A 233 1.00 -3.29 15.49
N ARG A 234 1.79 -2.25 15.76
CA ARG A 234 3.14 -2.09 15.16
C ARG A 234 4.10 -3.20 15.60
N GLU A 235 3.96 -3.67 16.84
CA GLU A 235 4.75 -4.78 17.41
C GLU A 235 4.19 -6.18 17.10
N HIS A 236 3.15 -6.29 16.26
CA HIS A 236 2.49 -7.57 15.93
C HIS A 236 1.87 -8.27 17.15
N ARG A 237 1.47 -7.50 18.16
CA ARG A 237 0.69 -7.95 19.31
C ARG A 237 -0.79 -7.66 19.09
N ASP A 238 -1.64 -8.36 19.83
CA ASP A 238 -3.08 -8.16 19.80
C ASP A 238 -3.48 -6.88 20.55
N PRO A 239 -4.43 -6.09 20.03
CA PRO A 239 -5.00 -4.94 20.73
C PRO A 239 -5.69 -5.34 22.05
N ASP A 240 -5.60 -4.49 23.06
CA ASP A 240 -6.30 -4.63 24.34
C ASP A 240 -7.14 -3.39 24.63
N TRP A 241 -8.36 -3.60 25.12
CA TRP A 241 -9.37 -2.57 25.38
C TRP A 241 -9.81 -2.54 26.86
N ALA A 242 -8.99 -3.08 27.76
CA ALA A 242 -9.33 -3.26 29.17
C ALA A 242 -9.69 -1.95 29.90
N ARG A 243 -9.11 -0.79 29.54
CA ARG A 243 -9.45 0.49 30.19
C ARG A 243 -10.80 0.99 29.72
N VAL A 244 -11.08 0.90 28.42
CA VAL A 244 -12.38 1.26 27.84
C VAL A 244 -13.47 0.41 28.48
N GLU A 245 -13.27 -0.90 28.57
CA GLU A 245 -14.21 -1.83 29.22
C GLU A 245 -14.47 -1.44 30.67
N LYS A 246 -13.41 -1.17 31.44
CA LYS A 246 -13.52 -0.75 32.84
C LYS A 246 -14.24 0.59 32.99
N ALA A 247 -13.98 1.55 32.11
CA ALA A 247 -14.62 2.86 32.12
C ALA A 247 -16.12 2.74 31.84
N LEU A 248 -16.51 1.95 30.83
CA LEU A 248 -17.91 1.66 30.50
C LEU A 248 -18.64 1.00 31.68
N GLN A 249 -18.07 -0.04 32.28
CA GLN A 249 -18.69 -0.70 33.43
C GLN A 249 -18.83 0.22 34.64
N THR A 250 -17.86 1.12 34.86
CA THR A 250 -17.93 2.10 35.96
C THR A 250 -19.08 3.08 35.73
N TRP A 251 -19.21 3.55 34.50
CA TRP A 251 -20.28 4.43 34.09
C TRP A 251 -21.67 3.78 34.17
N GLU A 252 -21.80 2.51 33.78
CA GLU A 252 -23.03 1.74 33.94
C GLU A 252 -23.45 1.61 35.41
N ARG A 253 -22.50 1.31 36.31
CA ARG A 253 -22.75 1.20 37.76
C ARG A 253 -23.15 2.52 38.41
N ALA A 254 -22.68 3.65 37.86
CA ALA A 254 -23.05 4.99 38.32
C ALA A 254 -24.49 5.42 37.92
N GLY A 255 -25.21 4.57 37.16
CA GLY A 255 -26.57 4.83 36.74
C GLY A 255 -26.64 5.74 35.51
N GLY A 256 -25.73 5.54 34.55
CA GLY A 256 -25.58 6.31 33.31
C GLY A 256 -26.90 6.83 32.74
N ARG A 257 -27.15 8.13 32.96
CA ARG A 257 -28.47 8.76 32.78
C ARG A 257 -28.82 9.03 31.31
N SER A 258 -27.90 8.78 30.37
CA SER A 258 -28.09 9.02 28.94
C SER A 258 -28.06 7.70 28.14
N PRO A 259 -29.24 7.14 27.77
CA PRO A 259 -29.33 5.95 26.91
C PRO A 259 -28.64 6.15 25.55
N ALA A 260 -28.67 7.40 25.07
CA ALA A 260 -28.05 7.84 23.84
C ALA A 260 -26.52 7.67 23.86
N LEU A 261 -25.87 8.13 24.92
CA LEU A 261 -24.42 7.99 25.11
C LEU A 261 -24.03 6.51 25.28
N ARG A 262 -24.91 5.71 25.90
CA ARG A 262 -24.63 4.30 26.20
C ARG A 262 -24.60 3.47 24.93
N SER A 263 -25.65 3.60 24.13
CA SER A 263 -25.75 2.95 22.83
C SER A 263 -24.57 3.28 21.94
N GLU A 264 -24.01 4.48 22.03
CA GLU A 264 -22.87 4.86 21.22
C GLU A 264 -21.56 4.28 21.74
N ALA A 265 -21.34 4.35 23.05
CA ALA A 265 -20.15 3.79 23.66
C ALA A 265 -20.09 2.25 23.45
N ASP A 266 -21.25 1.59 23.45
CA ASP A 266 -21.39 0.19 23.05
C ASP A 266 -21.01 -0.02 21.57
N LEU A 267 -21.48 0.83 20.65
CA LEU A 267 -21.10 0.75 19.22
C LEU A 267 -19.60 0.95 19.00
N GLN A 268 -19.00 1.91 19.70
CA GLN A 268 -17.56 2.16 19.67
C GLN A 268 -16.78 0.94 20.18
N LYS A 269 -17.20 0.36 21.31
CA LYS A 269 -16.61 -0.87 21.85
C LYS A 269 -16.70 -2.03 20.85
N HIS A 270 -17.88 -2.32 20.30
CA HIS A 270 -18.05 -3.39 19.32
C HIS A 270 -17.18 -3.17 18.07
N ALA A 271 -17.01 -1.93 17.63
CA ALA A 271 -16.11 -1.61 16.53
C ALA A 271 -14.64 -1.90 16.87
N LEU A 272 -14.20 -1.59 18.09
CA LEU A 272 -12.85 -1.92 18.58
C LEU A 272 -12.62 -3.44 18.70
N GLU A 273 -13.62 -4.19 19.16
CA GLU A 273 -13.58 -5.66 19.23
C GLU A 273 -13.51 -6.30 17.83
N ASN A 274 -14.30 -5.80 16.88
CA ASN A 274 -14.24 -6.23 15.47
C ASN A 274 -12.88 -5.92 14.85
N LEU A 275 -12.31 -4.76 15.16
CA LEU A 275 -10.95 -4.42 14.73
C LEU A 275 -9.96 -5.41 15.32
N ALA A 276 -9.96 -5.62 16.65
CA ALA A 276 -9.07 -6.58 17.30
C ALA A 276 -9.17 -7.98 16.67
N THR A 277 -10.38 -8.45 16.40
CA THR A 277 -10.61 -9.73 15.70
C THR A 277 -9.97 -9.75 14.32
N ALA A 278 -10.12 -8.67 13.54
CA ALA A 278 -9.58 -8.57 12.18
C ALA A 278 -8.05 -8.47 12.13
N VAL A 279 -7.40 -7.85 13.13
CA VAL A 279 -5.92 -7.74 13.20
C VAL A 279 -5.26 -8.82 14.06
N SER A 280 -6.04 -9.58 14.85
CA SER A 280 -5.55 -10.71 15.64
C SER A 280 -5.23 -11.89 14.74
N ARG A 281 -4.06 -12.50 14.94
CA ARG A 281 -3.77 -13.80 14.34
C ARG A 281 -4.45 -14.85 15.21
N THR A 282 -5.62 -15.34 14.79
CA THR A 282 -6.32 -16.38 15.54
C THR A 282 -5.44 -17.65 15.67
N PRO A 283 -5.32 -18.26 16.86
CA PRO A 283 -4.53 -19.49 17.08
C PRO A 283 -4.93 -20.66 16.17
N LEU A 284 -6.16 -20.67 15.65
CA LEU A 284 -6.68 -21.70 14.73
C LEU A 284 -5.88 -21.82 13.42
N GLU A 285 -5.23 -20.75 12.95
CA GLU A 285 -4.38 -20.84 11.75
C GLU A 285 -2.97 -21.38 12.03
N ARG A 286 -2.49 -21.34 13.28
CA ARG A 286 -1.23 -22.03 13.64
C ARG A 286 -1.40 -23.54 13.52
N ASP A 287 -2.49 -24.07 14.06
CA ASP A 287 -2.73 -25.52 14.10
C ASP A 287 -3.11 -26.06 12.71
N VAL A 288 -3.92 -25.37 11.92
CA VAL A 288 -4.29 -25.86 10.58
C VAL A 288 -3.13 -25.71 9.59
N GLY A 289 -2.29 -24.68 9.76
CA GLY A 289 -1.05 -24.51 9.00
C GLY A 289 -0.05 -25.63 9.28
N SER A 290 0.23 -25.90 10.57
CA SER A 290 1.16 -26.95 10.98
C SER A 290 0.64 -28.35 10.66
N LEU A 291 -0.67 -28.61 10.82
CA LEU A 291 -1.27 -29.90 10.46
C LEU A 291 -1.21 -30.16 8.95
N ARG A 292 -1.41 -29.16 8.10
CA ARG A 292 -1.26 -29.30 6.63
C ARG A 292 0.20 -29.46 6.20
N GLU A 293 1.14 -28.92 6.97
CA GLU A 293 2.57 -29.06 6.72
C GLU A 293 3.05 -30.45 7.15
N ASP A 294 2.63 -30.93 8.32
CA ASP A 294 2.87 -32.31 8.79
C ASP A 294 2.25 -33.35 7.85
N GLN A 295 1.06 -33.08 7.31
CA GLN A 295 0.39 -33.98 6.38
C GLN A 295 1.13 -34.04 5.03
N ARG A 296 1.64 -32.91 4.53
CA ARG A 296 2.47 -32.87 3.32
C ARG A 296 3.85 -33.51 3.52
N VAL A 297 4.45 -33.37 4.69
CA VAL A 297 5.71 -34.04 5.02
C VAL A 297 5.51 -35.55 5.11
N ARG A 298 4.39 -36.02 5.70
CA ARG A 298 4.05 -37.45 5.72
C ARG A 298 3.80 -38.02 4.33
N GLU A 299 3.02 -37.33 3.50
CA GLU A 299 2.78 -37.74 2.11
C GLU A 299 4.08 -37.75 1.28
N ALA A 300 4.98 -36.80 1.50
CA ALA A 300 6.29 -36.79 0.85
C ALA A 300 7.19 -37.95 1.30
N VAL A 301 7.16 -38.31 2.59
CA VAL A 301 7.91 -39.44 3.15
C VAL A 301 7.34 -40.78 2.67
N GLU A 302 6.02 -40.92 2.59
CA GLU A 302 5.35 -42.12 2.06
C GLU A 302 5.63 -42.31 0.55
N ALA A 303 5.57 -41.23 -0.23
CA ALA A 303 5.91 -41.26 -1.65
C ALA A 303 7.40 -41.59 -1.92
N GLN A 304 8.28 -41.34 -0.95
CA GLN A 304 9.70 -41.66 -1.05
C GLN A 304 10.03 -43.07 -0.54
N GLY A 305 9.16 -43.65 0.30
CA GLY A 305 9.26 -45.02 0.80
C GLY A 305 8.74 -46.09 -0.18
N ASP A 306 7.77 -45.77 -1.03
CA ASP A 306 7.13 -46.72 -1.96
C ASP A 306 7.91 -46.91 -3.28
N GLY A 307 9.03 -46.20 -3.47
CA GLY A 307 9.86 -46.26 -4.68
C GLY A 307 10.99 -47.30 -4.67
N SER A 308 11.10 -48.13 -3.64
CA SER A 308 12.25 -49.03 -3.44
C SER A 308 11.86 -50.49 -3.22
N GLU A 309 11.05 -51.09 -4.10
CA GLU A 309 10.93 -52.55 -4.18
C GLU A 309 11.37 -53.04 -5.58
N PRO A 310 12.58 -53.60 -5.74
CA PRO A 310 13.03 -54.12 -7.02
C PRO A 310 12.33 -55.45 -7.31
N ALA A 311 11.58 -55.47 -8.42
CA ALA A 311 10.98 -56.67 -8.99
C ALA A 311 12.06 -57.73 -9.32
N HIS A 312 12.22 -58.71 -8.44
CA HIS A 312 12.94 -59.94 -8.77
C HIS A 312 12.04 -60.83 -9.63
N ARG A 313 12.26 -60.80 -10.94
CA ARG A 313 11.89 -61.91 -11.85
C ARG A 313 12.81 -63.10 -11.57
N GLY A 314 12.21 -64.27 -11.33
CA GLY A 314 12.91 -65.56 -11.30
C GLY A 314 11.90 -66.70 -11.18
N GLY A 315 11.64 -67.37 -12.30
CA GLY A 315 10.72 -68.51 -12.45
C GLY A 315 10.38 -68.74 -13.91
#